data_AF-A0A0F9HSK2-F1
#
_entry.id   AF-A0A0F9HSK2-F1
#
_cell.length_a   1.000
_cell.length_b   1.000
_cell.length_c   1.000
_cell.angle_alpha   90.00
_cell.angle_beta   90.00
_cell.angle_gamma   90.00
#
_symmetry.space_group_name_H-M   'P 1'
#
loop_
_entity.id
_entity.type
_entity.pdbx_description
1 polymer ?
#
loop_
_entity_poly.entity_id
_entity_poly.type
_entity_poly.pdbx_seq_one_letter_code
_entity_poly.pdbx_strand_id
1 'polypeptide(L)'
;MNSFTKKVIDKQPITHNIIQMIAKISEYKGMQNLYKKQSPQMLKTLLNIATIQSAESSNRIEGIEAPHERIVELISKKKKPRNRSEEEILGYKYVLNLIHHNHKDIPFKPNNYSSIS
;
A
#
# COMPACT_ATOMS: atom_id res chain seq x y z
N MET A 1 -22.65 8.34 -5.06
CA MET A 1 -22.02 8.36 -3.72
C MET A 1 -21.63 9.79 -3.37
N ASN A 2 -22.31 10.44 -2.41
CA ASN A 2 -22.05 11.83 -2.01
C ASN A 2 -21.20 11.95 -0.72
N SER A 3 -20.67 10.83 -0.24
CA SER A 3 -20.02 10.68 1.06
C SER A 3 -18.71 11.46 1.22
N PHE A 4 -18.10 11.88 0.10
CA PHE A 4 -16.84 12.64 0.08
C PHE A 4 -17.01 14.12 -0.31
N THR A 5 -18.24 14.64 -0.25
CA THR A 5 -18.47 16.07 -0.52
C THR A 5 -17.99 16.91 0.68
N LYS A 6 -17.41 18.08 0.39
CA LYS A 6 -16.90 19.01 1.42
C LYS A 6 -17.92 19.30 2.53
N LYS A 7 -19.19 19.51 2.15
CA LYS A 7 -20.32 19.73 3.06
C LYS A 7 -20.57 18.56 4.04
N VAL A 8 -20.27 17.33 3.63
CA VAL A 8 -20.41 16.13 4.47
C VAL A 8 -19.17 15.95 5.36
N ILE A 9 -17.97 16.16 4.81
CA ILE A 9 -16.70 16.04 5.55
C ILE A 9 -16.59 17.07 6.68
N ASP A 10 -16.90 18.33 6.39
CA ASP A 10 -16.81 19.44 7.35
C ASP A 10 -17.76 19.28 8.54
N LYS A 11 -18.79 18.43 8.39
CA LYS A 11 -19.77 18.11 9.44
C LYS A 11 -19.46 16.84 10.20
N GLN A 12 -18.41 16.09 9.85
CA GLN A 12 -18.08 14.89 10.59
C GLN A 12 -17.45 15.23 11.93
N PRO A 13 -18.03 14.75 13.05
CA PRO A 13 -17.47 15.03 14.36
C PRO A 13 -16.13 14.31 14.51
N ILE A 14 -15.13 15.03 14.99
CA ILE A 14 -13.89 14.43 15.46
C ILE A 14 -14.18 13.78 16.81
N THR A 15 -14.43 12.48 16.79
CA THR A 15 -14.72 11.72 18.00
C THR A 15 -13.44 11.45 18.79
N HIS A 16 -13.58 11.14 20.09
CA HIS A 16 -12.46 10.75 20.93
C HIS A 16 -11.67 9.56 20.35
N ASN A 17 -12.36 8.60 19.72
CA ASN A 17 -11.73 7.46 19.04
C ASN A 17 -10.82 7.90 17.89
N ILE A 18 -11.24 8.89 17.09
CA ILE A 18 -10.42 9.45 16.01
C ILE A 18 -9.16 10.10 16.59
N ILE A 19 -9.30 10.86 17.68
CA ILE A 19 -8.15 11.49 18.36
C ILE A 19 -7.17 10.43 18.88
N GLN A 20 -7.68 9.37 19.53
CA GLN A 20 -6.85 8.26 19.98
C GLN A 20 -6.12 7.55 18.82
N MET A 21 -6.80 7.36 17.68
CA MET A 21 -6.17 6.79 16.48
C MET A 21 -5.05 7.69 15.95
N ILE A 22 -5.27 9.01 15.87
CA ILE A 22 -4.26 9.97 15.44
C ILE A 22 -3.04 9.94 16.38
N ALA A 23 -3.27 9.87 17.70
CA ALA A 23 -2.21 9.78 18.70
C ALA A 23 -1.36 8.51 18.50
N LYS A 24 -2.01 7.34 18.34
CA LYS A 24 -1.32 6.07 18.07
C LYS A 24 -0.53 6.09 16.77
N ILE A 25 -1.09 6.66 15.69
CA ILE A 25 -0.38 6.83 14.42
C ILE A 25 0.88 7.69 14.60
N SER A 26 0.79 8.74 15.41
CA SER A 26 1.92 9.64 15.69
C SER A 26 3.03 8.94 16.50
N GLU A 27 2.66 8.14 17.49
CA GLU A 27 3.58 7.31 18.26
C GLU A 27 4.32 6.31 17.35
N TYR A 28 3.59 5.56 16.51
CA TYR A 28 4.20 4.61 15.58
C TYR A 28 5.09 5.29 14.54
N LYS A 29 4.76 6.50 14.07
CA LYS A 29 5.66 7.30 13.22
C LYS A 29 6.96 7.64 13.93
N GLY A 30 6.90 7.99 15.22
CA GLY A 30 8.08 8.19 16.06
C GLY A 30 8.96 6.93 16.14
N MET A 31 8.35 5.79 16.45
CA MET A 31 9.04 4.50 16.49
C MET A 31 9.66 4.11 15.15
N GLN A 32 8.94 4.32 14.04
CA GLN A 32 9.46 4.04 12.70
C GLN A 32 10.72 4.87 12.39
N ASN A 33 10.75 6.14 12.81
CA ASN A 33 11.93 6.98 12.64
C ASN A 33 13.14 6.48 13.47
N LEU A 34 12.90 5.88 14.63
CA LEU A 34 13.95 5.22 15.41
C LEU A 34 14.47 3.97 14.70
N TYR A 35 13.58 3.09 14.21
CA TYR A 35 13.97 1.88 13.48
C TYR A 35 14.76 2.16 12.20
N LYS A 36 14.45 3.25 11.49
CA LYS A 36 15.25 3.70 10.34
C LYS A 36 16.72 3.92 10.71
N LYS A 37 17.02 4.35 11.94
CA LYS A 37 18.39 4.60 12.42
C LYS A 37 19.03 3.36 13.02
N GLN A 38 18.29 2.62 13.85
CA GLN A 38 18.85 1.58 14.72
C GLN A 38 18.68 0.16 14.18
N SER A 39 17.69 -0.12 13.34
CA SER A 39 17.38 -1.48 12.87
C SER A 39 16.83 -1.50 11.44
N PRO A 40 17.61 -0.99 10.46
CA PRO A 40 17.14 -0.88 9.08
C PRO A 40 16.79 -2.23 8.44
N GLN A 41 17.45 -3.33 8.84
CA GLN A 41 17.15 -4.68 8.36
C GLN A 41 15.76 -5.13 8.78
N MET A 42 15.36 -4.91 10.05
CA MET A 42 13.99 -5.23 10.50
C MET A 42 12.96 -4.43 9.73
N LEU A 43 13.21 -3.13 9.53
CA LEU A 43 12.30 -2.28 8.76
C LEU A 43 12.15 -2.75 7.31
N LYS A 44 13.24 -3.23 6.69
CA LYS A 44 13.21 -3.81 5.35
C LYS A 44 12.37 -5.10 5.30
N THR A 45 12.47 -5.95 6.32
CA THR A 45 11.64 -7.16 6.43
C THR A 45 10.16 -6.82 6.58
N LEU A 46 9.82 -5.87 7.46
CA LEU A 46 8.45 -5.39 7.64
C LEU A 46 7.87 -4.81 6.34
N LEU A 47 8.66 -4.02 5.62
CA LEU A 47 8.27 -3.48 4.32
C LEU A 47 7.97 -4.59 3.30
N ASN A 48 8.80 -5.65 3.26
CA ASN A 48 8.59 -6.77 2.36
C ASN A 48 7.27 -7.52 2.68
N ILE A 49 7.01 -7.78 3.96
CA ILE A 49 5.76 -8.41 4.43
C ILE A 49 4.55 -7.54 4.05
N ALA A 50 4.61 -6.25 4.35
CA ALA A 50 3.52 -5.31 4.03
C ALA A 50 3.26 -5.23 2.52
N THR A 51 4.31 -5.30 1.70
CA THR A 51 4.19 -5.31 0.24
C THR A 51 3.48 -6.57 -0.26
N ILE A 52 3.83 -7.75 0.29
CA ILE A 52 3.16 -9.01 -0.05
C ILE A 52 1.68 -8.95 0.32
N GLN A 53 1.37 -8.56 1.55
CA GLN A 53 0.00 -8.50 2.05
C GLN A 53 -0.84 -7.47 1.30
N SER A 54 -0.27 -6.32 0.94
CA SER A 54 -0.96 -5.32 0.14
C SER A 54 -1.27 -5.83 -1.26
N ALA A 55 -0.30 -6.42 -1.97
CA ALA A 55 -0.55 -6.97 -3.31
C ALA A 55 -1.60 -8.08 -3.25
N GLU A 56 -1.46 -9.02 -2.33
CA GLU A 56 -2.44 -10.10 -2.16
C GLU A 56 -3.85 -9.58 -1.87
N SER A 57 -3.99 -8.67 -0.90
CA SER A 57 -5.30 -8.20 -0.45
C SER A 57 -5.97 -7.28 -1.47
N SER A 58 -5.20 -6.40 -2.14
CA SER A 58 -5.73 -5.51 -3.17
C SER A 58 -6.17 -6.27 -4.40
N ASN A 59 -5.36 -7.21 -4.91
CA ASN A 59 -5.75 -8.05 -6.03
C ASN A 59 -6.97 -8.93 -5.69
N ARG A 60 -7.07 -9.43 -4.45
CA ARG A 60 -8.22 -10.22 -3.97
C ARG A 60 -9.54 -9.44 -4.03
N ILE A 61 -9.53 -8.14 -3.72
CA ILE A 61 -10.73 -7.28 -3.82
C ILE A 61 -11.27 -7.25 -5.25
N GLU A 62 -10.39 -7.33 -6.25
CA GLU A 62 -10.72 -7.37 -7.67
C GLU A 62 -10.97 -8.79 -8.21
N GLY A 63 -11.00 -9.80 -7.34
CA GLY A 63 -11.21 -11.21 -7.70
C GLY A 63 -9.97 -11.91 -8.28
N ILE A 64 -8.80 -11.29 -8.20
CA ILE A 64 -7.53 -11.83 -8.69
C ILE A 64 -6.81 -12.54 -7.54
N GLU A 65 -6.70 -13.86 -7.60
CA GLU A 65 -6.11 -14.66 -6.53
C GLU A 65 -4.99 -15.59 -7.01
N ALA A 66 -4.06 -15.87 -6.10
CA ALA A 66 -3.04 -16.93 -6.22
C ALA A 66 -2.70 -17.47 -4.82
N PRO A 67 -2.15 -18.69 -4.68
CA PRO A 67 -1.74 -19.21 -3.38
C PRO A 67 -0.72 -18.28 -2.69
N HIS A 68 -0.86 -18.07 -1.37
CA HIS A 68 0.00 -17.15 -0.62
C HIS A 68 1.49 -17.42 -0.84
N GLU A 69 1.93 -18.68 -0.73
CA GLU A 69 3.31 -19.07 -0.99
C GLU A 69 3.78 -18.64 -2.38
N ARG A 70 2.90 -18.76 -3.38
CA ARG A 70 3.20 -18.36 -4.75
C ARG A 70 3.39 -16.85 -4.87
N ILE A 71 2.54 -16.06 -4.21
CA ILE A 71 2.66 -14.59 -4.14
C ILE A 71 3.99 -14.21 -3.47
N VAL A 72 4.37 -14.87 -2.38
CA VAL A 72 5.66 -14.68 -1.72
C VAL A 72 6.82 -14.95 -2.70
N GLU A 73 6.75 -16.02 -3.50
CA GLU A 73 7.78 -16.31 -4.50
C GLU A 73 7.86 -15.26 -5.63
N LEU A 74 6.71 -14.80 -6.13
CA LEU A 74 6.66 -13.76 -7.16
C LEU A 74 7.27 -12.46 -6.66
N ILE A 75 6.89 -12.03 -5.46
CA ILE A 75 7.28 -10.73 -4.91
C ILE A 75 8.69 -10.79 -4.33
N SER A 76 9.04 -11.78 -3.50
CA SER A 76 10.34 -11.81 -2.80
C SER A 76 11.44 -12.49 -3.61
N LYS A 77 11.12 -13.56 -4.35
CA LYS A 77 12.11 -14.36 -5.10
C LYS A 77 12.22 -13.97 -6.57
N LYS A 78 11.47 -12.95 -7.02
CA LYS A 78 11.43 -12.43 -8.40
C LYS A 78 11.18 -13.53 -9.45
N LYS A 79 10.33 -14.52 -9.13
CA LYS A 79 9.97 -15.56 -10.11
C LYS A 79 9.09 -14.99 -11.22
N LYS A 80 9.22 -15.56 -12.41
CA LYS A 80 8.32 -15.27 -13.54
C LYS A 80 6.88 -15.72 -13.22
N PRO A 81 5.86 -14.95 -13.60
CA PRO A 81 4.46 -15.38 -13.48
C PRO A 81 4.16 -16.54 -14.44
N ARG A 82 3.17 -17.36 -14.06
CA ARG A 82 2.74 -18.57 -14.79
C ARG A 82 1.41 -18.40 -15.51
N ASN A 83 0.61 -17.42 -15.07
CA ASN A 83 -0.72 -17.16 -15.59
C ASN A 83 -1.05 -15.67 -15.41
N ARG A 84 -2.17 -15.26 -15.99
CA ARG A 84 -2.64 -13.88 -15.95
C ARG A 84 -2.83 -13.33 -14.53
N SER A 85 -3.38 -14.12 -13.60
CA SER A 85 -3.57 -13.67 -12.21
C SER A 85 -2.23 -13.34 -11.53
N GLU A 86 -1.21 -14.17 -11.74
CA GLU A 86 0.14 -13.90 -11.23
C GLU A 86 0.81 -12.69 -11.91
N GLU A 87 0.55 -12.46 -13.20
CA GLU A 87 1.00 -11.27 -13.93
C GLU A 87 0.39 -10.00 -13.33
N GLU A 88 -0.91 -10.01 -13.08
CA GLU A 88 -1.64 -8.86 -12.50
C GLU A 88 -1.19 -8.57 -11.06
N ILE A 89 -0.95 -9.61 -10.24
CA ILE A 89 -0.38 -9.45 -8.89
C ILE A 89 1.03 -8.86 -8.94
N LEU A 90 1.88 -9.35 -9.85
CA LEU A 90 3.23 -8.80 -10.02
C LEU A 90 3.19 -7.37 -10.58
N GLY A 91 2.23 -7.06 -11.46
CA GLY A 91 1.95 -5.73 -11.99
C GLY A 91 1.57 -4.74 -10.89
N TYR A 92 0.71 -5.14 -9.95
CA TYR A 92 0.36 -4.31 -8.78
C TYR A 92 1.61 -3.92 -7.99
N LYS A 93 2.50 -4.88 -7.70
CA LYS A 93 3.78 -4.61 -7.03
C LYS A 93 4.64 -3.64 -7.83
N TYR A 94 4.67 -3.77 -9.16
CA TYR A 94 5.44 -2.86 -10.03
C TYR A 94 4.91 -1.43 -9.94
N VAL A 95 3.60 -1.24 -10.07
CA VAL A 95 2.93 0.06 -9.92
C VAL A 95 3.18 0.66 -8.53
N LEU A 96 3.05 -0.15 -7.47
CA LEU A 96 3.31 0.29 -6.10
C LEU A 96 4.75 0.80 -5.94
N ASN A 97 5.73 0.10 -6.52
CA ASN A 97 7.11 0.54 -6.51
C ASN A 97 7.33 1.81 -7.36
N LEU A 98 6.68 1.92 -8.52
CA LEU A 98 6.76 3.10 -9.37
C LEU A 98 6.29 4.35 -8.62
N ILE A 99 5.12 4.26 -7.98
CA ILE A 99 4.58 5.33 -7.16
C ILE A 99 5.53 5.64 -6.00
N HIS A 100 6.05 4.62 -5.31
CA HIS A 100 6.94 4.83 -4.16
C HIS A 100 8.22 5.58 -4.55
N HIS A 101 8.85 5.23 -5.67
CA HIS A 101 10.10 5.87 -6.11
C HIS A 101 9.86 7.24 -6.75
N ASN A 102 8.78 7.40 -7.50
CA ASN A 102 8.54 8.59 -8.32
C ASN A 102 7.45 9.52 -7.76
N HIS A 103 7.02 9.34 -6.50
CA HIS A 103 5.90 10.11 -5.91
C HIS A 103 6.07 11.64 -5.99
N LYS A 104 7.31 12.14 -6.00
CA LYS A 104 7.59 13.59 -6.12
C LYS A 104 7.26 14.14 -7.50
N ASP A 105 7.36 13.30 -8.52
CA ASP A 105 7.21 13.67 -9.94
C ASP A 105 5.85 13.25 -10.50
N ILE A 106 4.98 12.64 -9.69
CA ILE A 106 3.61 12.29 -10.03
C ILE A 106 2.68 13.37 -9.45
N PRO A 107 2.30 14.41 -10.23
CA PRO A 107 1.41 15.44 -9.74
C PRO A 107 0.01 14.85 -9.48
N PHE A 108 -0.55 15.16 -8.31
CA PHE A 108 -1.88 14.73 -7.91
C PHE A 108 -2.94 15.48 -8.73
N LYS A 109 -3.30 14.91 -9.88
CA LYS A 109 -4.33 15.42 -10.79
C LYS A 109 -5.36 14.31 -11.07
N PRO A 110 -6.66 14.63 -11.15
CA PRO A 110 -7.73 13.63 -11.31
C PRO A 110 -7.58 12.66 -12.49
N ASN A 111 -6.81 13.01 -13.54
CA ASN A 111 -6.70 12.25 -14.79
C ASN A 111 -5.34 11.56 -15.04
N ASN A 112 -4.40 11.57 -14.09
CA ASN A 112 -3.07 10.99 -14.34
C ASN A 112 -2.98 9.46 -14.16
N TYR A 113 -4.06 8.81 -13.71
CA TYR A 113 -4.05 7.39 -13.37
C TYR A 113 -4.40 6.47 -14.55
N SER A 114 -4.79 7.02 -15.70
CA SER A 114 -5.16 6.25 -16.90
C SER A 114 -4.00 5.51 -17.56
N SER A 115 -2.75 5.85 -17.21
CA SER A 115 -1.53 5.22 -17.75
C SER A 115 -0.97 4.11 -16.83
N ILE A 116 -1.68 3.78 -15.75
CA ILE A 116 -1.24 2.83 -14.71
C ILE A 116 -2.01 1.49 -14.79
N SER A 117 -2.95 1.38 -15.73
CA SER A 117 -3.75 0.18 -16.02
C SER A 117 -3.09 -0.73 -17.06
#